data_AF-A0A7J9IZJ6-F1
#
_entry.id   AF-A0A7J9IZJ6-F1
#
_cell.length_a   1.000
_cell.length_b   1.000
_cell.length_c   1.000
_cell.angle_alpha   90.00
_cell.angle_beta   90.00
_cell.angle_gamma   90.00
#
_symmetry.space_group_name_H-M   'P 1'
#
loop_
_entity.id
_entity.type
_entity.pdbx_description
1 polymer ?
#
loop_
_entity_poly.entity_id
_entity_poly.type
_entity_poly.pdbx_seq_one_letter_code
_entity_poly.pdbx_strand_id
1 'polypeptide(L)' 'MNIAMEQTEEYVNGQLKNKYGDAFIRGNN' A
#
# COMPACT_ATOMS: atom_id res chain seq x y z
N MET A 1 2.75 12.97 6.12
CA MET A 1 1.29 12.82 6.37
C MET A 1 0.93 11.35 6.34
N ASN A 2 0.37 10.78 7.40
CA ASN A 2 0.01 9.36 7.41
C ASN A 2 -1.28 9.10 6.62
N ILE A 3 -1.38 7.95 5.96
CA ILE A 3 -2.50 7.56 5.10
C ILE A 3 -2.97 6.16 5.50
N ALA A 4 -4.27 5.98 5.65
CA ALA A 4 -4.91 4.67 5.73
C ALA A 4 -5.52 4.32 4.37
N MET A 5 -5.35 3.09 3.93
CA MET A 5 -5.90 2.55 2.69
C MET A 5 -6.59 1.23 2.97
N GLU A 6 -7.70 0.97 2.30
CA GLU A 6 -8.41 -0.31 2.31
C GLU A 6 -8.22 -0.99 0.94
N GLN A 7 -8.35 -2.32 0.90
CA GLN A 7 -8.17 -3.13 -0.33
C GLN A 7 -6.86 -2.83 -1.10
N THR A 8 -5.77 -2.58 -0.37
CA THR A 8 -4.48 -2.16 -0.88
C THR A 8 -3.76 -3.25 -1.66
N GLU A 9 -3.22 -2.88 -2.82
CA GLU A 9 -2.39 -3.73 -3.67
C GLU A 9 -1.03 -3.06 -3.91
N GLU A 10 0.03 -3.84 -3.87
CA GLU A 10 1.38 -3.38 -4.17
C GLU A 10 1.79 -3.85 -5.58
N TYR A 11 2.23 -2.88 -6.37
CA TYR A 11 2.76 -3.11 -7.70
C TYR A 11 4.24 -2.73 -7.74
N VAL A 12 5.08 -3.65 -8.20
CA VAL A 12 6.50 -3.42 -8.44
C VAL A 12 6.78 -3.68 -9.91
N ASN A 13 7.36 -2.71 -10.61
CA ASN A 13 7.58 -2.77 -12.07
C ASN A 13 6.30 -3.08 -12.88
N GLY A 14 5.16 -2.56 -12.43
CA GLY A 14 3.85 -2.74 -13.09
C GLY A 14 3.22 -4.12 -12.87
N GLN A 15 3.83 -5.00 -12.08
CA GLN A 15 3.27 -6.31 -11.74
C GLN A 15 2.76 -6.32 -10.30
N LEU A 16 1.57 -6.89 -10.11
CA LEU A 16 1.00 -7.13 -8.78
C LEU A 16 1.94 -8.05 -8.00
N LYS A 17 2.47 -7.54 -6.89
CA LYS A 17 3.38 -8.27 -6.01
C LYS A 17 2.65 -8.81 -4.80
N ASN A 18 1.81 -7.99 -4.16
CA ASN A 18 1.10 -8.34 -2.94
C ASN A 18 -0.28 -7.67 -2.87
N LYS A 19 -1.18 -8.30 -2.10
CA LYS A 19 -2.46 -7.71 -1.67
C LYS A 19 -2.47 -7.66 -0.15
N TYR A 20 -2.67 -6.47 0.41
CA TYR A 20 -2.59 -6.23 1.84
C TYR A 20 -3.95 -6.01 2.50
N GLY A 21 -5.01 -5.73 1.72
CA GLY A 21 -6.28 -5.33 2.32
C GLY A 21 -6.12 -3.98 3.01
N ASP A 22 -6.19 -3.94 4.32
CA ASP A 22 -6.06 -2.68 5.06
C ASP A 22 -4.58 -2.38 5.33
N ALA A 23 -4.12 -1.21 4.89
CA ALA A 23 -2.74 -0.77 5.01
C ALA A 23 -2.65 0.65 5.58
N PHE A 24 -1.61 0.89 6.40
CA PHE A 24 -1.31 2.20 6.94
C PHE A 24 0.07 2.65 6.48
N ILE A 25 0.12 3.68 5.64
CA ILE A 25 1.34 4.26 5.12
C ILE A 25 1.74 5.44 6.00
N ARG A 26 2.89 5.31 6.66
CA ARG A 26 3.46 6.38 7.47
C ARG A 26 4.13 7.40 6.56
N GLY A 27 3.65 8.65 6.55
CA GLY A 27 4.17 9.66 5.63
C GLY A 27 5.34 10.46 6.17
N ASN A 28 6.25 9.79 6.87
CA ASN A 28 7.56 10.29 7.28
C ASN A 28 8.68 9.29 6.95
N ASN A 29 8.45 8.40 5.98
CA ASN A 29 9.52 7.76 5.23
C ASN A 29 10.02 8.70 4.14
#